data_AF-A0A948EV97-F1
#
_entry.id   AF-A0A948EV97-F1
#
_cell.length_a   1.000
_cell.length_b   1.000
_cell.length_c   1.000
_cell.angle_alpha   90.00
_cell.angle_beta   90.00
_cell.angle_gamma   90.00
#
_symmetry.space_group_name_H-M   'P 1'
#
loop_
_entity.id
_entity.type
_entity.pdbx_description
1 polymer ?
#
loop_
_entity_poly.entity_id
_entity_poly.type
_entity_poly.pdbx_seq_one_letter_code
_entity_poly.pdbx_strand_id
1 'polypeptide(L)'
;WDKHTGAISGQSKSGGGGYTVADPRMSESDSCHQQMFRVVRWDGNSSTVTGSQQVGSGAGCVSDPRPVGPIFGKYAVTPWHENAGTVISGAVQGAYAVADPRPGLQRERGDHYLTAGHYGVVQWASPSGAVTASSGHDNGYGSVADPMVDTLPVANENLVAVIRALDGTWHRPFTTLELAALQGLVDPEEQLELDGLSDSGWRERIGNAVPPPAAQAIAGVMGKTLLLAWSGETFALDSTPIWVRPVAVALSVAQRGATS
;
A
#
# COMPACT_ATOMS: atom_id res chain seq x y z
N TRP A 1 -3.54 -50.98 -11.62
CA TRP A 1 -3.33 -52.34 -11.07
C TRP A 1 -1.97 -52.90 -11.46
N ASP A 2 -1.32 -52.38 -12.52
CA ASP A 2 -0.03 -52.89 -13.02
C ASP A 2 1.22 -52.15 -12.52
N LYS A 3 1.10 -51.38 -11.42
CA LYS A 3 2.23 -50.70 -10.78
C LYS A 3 2.42 -51.25 -9.37
N HIS A 4 3.68 -51.33 -8.94
CA HIS A 4 4.06 -51.80 -7.61
C HIS A 4 3.64 -50.78 -6.54
N THR A 5 3.06 -51.24 -5.43
CA THR A 5 2.76 -50.38 -4.28
C THR A 5 4.05 -50.07 -3.51
N GLY A 6 4.16 -48.86 -2.93
CA GLY A 6 5.31 -48.46 -2.11
C GLY A 6 5.38 -49.20 -0.76
N ALA A 7 6.46 -48.98 0.00
CA ALA A 7 6.66 -49.63 1.29
C ALA A 7 5.54 -49.29 2.29
N ILE A 8 4.90 -50.31 2.85
CA ILE A 8 3.81 -50.17 3.83
C ILE A 8 4.43 -49.86 5.20
N SER A 9 4.15 -48.67 5.74
CA SER A 9 4.53 -48.30 7.10
C SER A 9 3.42 -48.67 8.10
N GLY A 10 3.75 -48.86 9.39
CA GLY A 10 2.80 -49.33 10.41
C GLY A 10 1.63 -48.38 10.74
N GLN A 11 1.57 -47.20 10.12
CA GLN A 11 0.49 -46.22 10.25
C GLN A 11 -0.41 -46.27 8.99
N SER A 12 -1.10 -47.39 8.83
CA SER A 12 -1.90 -47.72 7.63
C SER A 12 -3.34 -47.19 7.70
N LYS A 13 -3.54 -45.88 7.90
CA LYS A 13 -4.88 -45.26 7.83
C LYS A 13 -5.17 -44.75 6.41
N SER A 14 -6.45 -44.71 6.03
CA SER A 14 -6.96 -44.32 4.69
C SER A 14 -6.71 -42.86 4.26
N GLY A 15 -5.82 -42.13 4.93
CA GLY A 15 -5.36 -40.79 4.53
C GLY A 15 -3.83 -40.61 4.54
N GLY A 16 -3.05 -41.68 4.75
CA GLY A 16 -1.63 -41.59 5.09
C GLY A 16 -0.62 -41.81 3.95
N GLY A 17 -1.04 -42.11 2.71
CA GLY A 17 -0.10 -42.34 1.61
C GLY A 17 -0.63 -43.24 0.49
N GLY A 18 0.14 -43.36 -0.59
CA GLY A 18 -0.21 -43.93 -1.91
C GLY A 18 -0.52 -45.44 -1.97
N TYR A 19 -0.98 -46.03 -0.88
CA TYR A 19 -1.44 -47.42 -0.78
C TYR A 19 -2.96 -47.57 -0.90
N THR A 20 -3.70 -46.47 -0.96
CA THR A 20 -5.15 -46.49 -1.26
C THR A 20 -5.34 -46.57 -2.78
N VAL A 21 -5.84 -47.71 -3.26
CA VAL A 21 -6.24 -47.89 -4.65
C VAL A 21 -7.75 -47.75 -4.73
N ALA A 22 -8.25 -46.80 -5.53
CA ALA A 22 -9.68 -46.76 -5.84
C ALA A 22 -10.05 -48.05 -6.58
N ASP A 23 -10.92 -48.86 -6.00
CA ASP A 23 -11.42 -50.08 -6.64
C ASP A 23 -12.69 -49.75 -7.44
N PRO A 24 -12.64 -49.69 -8.78
CA PRO A 24 -13.81 -49.45 -9.60
C PRO A 24 -14.76 -50.66 -9.66
N ARG A 25 -14.44 -51.77 -9.00
CA ARG A 25 -15.15 -53.06 -9.07
C ARG A 25 -15.93 -53.37 -7.80
N MET A 26 -16.39 -52.36 -7.05
CA MET A 26 -17.40 -52.63 -6.03
C MET A 26 -18.57 -53.33 -6.71
N SER A 27 -18.84 -54.59 -6.32
CA SER A 27 -19.95 -55.36 -6.87
C SER A 27 -21.24 -54.58 -6.66
N GLU A 28 -22.10 -54.48 -7.68
CA GLU A 28 -23.44 -53.93 -7.53
C GLU A 28 -24.13 -54.67 -6.39
N SER A 29 -24.25 -53.99 -5.26
CA SER A 29 -24.96 -54.45 -4.09
C SER A 29 -26.23 -53.62 -4.01
N ASP A 30 -27.38 -54.26 -3.84
CA ASP A 30 -28.68 -53.58 -3.72
C ASP A 30 -28.74 -52.58 -2.55
N SER A 31 -27.78 -52.66 -1.61
CA SER A 31 -27.64 -51.74 -0.49
C SER A 31 -26.52 -50.70 -0.67
N CYS A 32 -25.90 -50.60 -1.85
CA CYS A 32 -24.86 -49.61 -2.07
C CYS A 32 -25.42 -48.19 -2.25
N HIS A 33 -24.86 -47.25 -1.50
CA HIS A 33 -25.20 -45.84 -1.65
C HIS A 33 -24.31 -45.19 -2.70
N GLN A 34 -24.77 -45.18 -3.96
CA GLN A 34 -24.03 -44.70 -5.14
C GLN A 34 -23.57 -43.23 -5.08
N GLN A 35 -24.12 -42.45 -4.14
CA GLN A 35 -23.84 -41.01 -4.00
C GLN A 35 -22.84 -40.70 -2.88
N MET A 36 -22.40 -41.68 -2.08
CA MET A 36 -21.43 -41.45 -1.01
C MET A 36 -20.05 -41.18 -1.60
N PHE A 37 -19.37 -40.13 -1.14
CA PHE A 37 -18.02 -39.73 -1.58
C PHE A 37 -17.87 -39.50 -3.10
N ARG A 38 -18.98 -39.43 -3.82
CA ARG A 38 -18.98 -39.22 -5.27
C ARG A 38 -18.58 -37.78 -5.56
N VAL A 39 -17.62 -37.64 -6.48
CA VAL A 39 -17.22 -36.36 -7.06
C VAL A 39 -17.87 -36.23 -8.43
N VAL A 40 -18.72 -35.21 -8.63
CA VAL A 40 -19.34 -34.92 -9.92
C VAL A 40 -18.40 -34.12 -10.83
N ARG A 41 -18.56 -34.29 -12.15
CA ARG A 41 -17.80 -33.51 -13.13
C ARG A 41 -18.28 -32.06 -13.10
N TRP A 42 -17.37 -31.14 -13.37
CA TRP A 42 -17.63 -29.69 -13.41
C TRP A 42 -18.76 -29.31 -14.38
N ASP A 43 -18.82 -29.98 -15.52
CA ASP A 43 -19.79 -29.80 -16.59
C ASP A 43 -21.03 -30.73 -16.46
N GLY A 44 -21.12 -31.50 -15.38
CA GLY A 44 -22.20 -32.45 -15.15
C GLY A 44 -23.39 -31.87 -14.39
N ASN A 45 -24.52 -32.56 -14.46
CA ASN A 45 -25.68 -32.23 -13.61
C ASN A 45 -25.38 -32.54 -12.14
N SER A 46 -25.73 -31.60 -11.25
CA SER A 46 -25.71 -31.82 -9.80
C SER A 46 -26.78 -32.84 -9.39
N SER A 47 -26.48 -33.60 -8.34
CA SER A 47 -27.48 -34.41 -7.64
C SER A 47 -28.45 -33.54 -6.82
N THR A 48 -29.57 -34.12 -6.40
CA THR A 48 -30.54 -33.47 -5.52
C THR A 48 -29.89 -33.01 -4.20
N VAL A 49 -30.07 -31.74 -3.86
CA VAL A 49 -29.61 -31.17 -2.58
C VAL A 49 -30.50 -31.67 -1.44
N THR A 50 -29.90 -32.25 -0.41
CA THR A 50 -30.60 -32.81 0.76
C THR A 50 -30.19 -32.09 2.05
N GLY A 51 -30.98 -32.18 3.12
CA GLY A 51 -30.72 -31.46 4.38
C GLY A 51 -29.49 -31.91 5.18
N SER A 52 -28.87 -33.05 4.81
CA SER A 52 -27.70 -33.62 5.50
C SER A 52 -26.48 -33.67 4.58
N GLN A 53 -26.08 -32.55 3.98
CA GLN A 53 -24.91 -32.50 3.10
C GLN A 53 -23.59 -32.53 3.88
N GLN A 54 -22.88 -33.63 3.72
CA GLN A 54 -21.51 -33.90 4.13
C GLN A 54 -20.76 -34.63 3.00
N VAL A 55 -19.44 -34.73 3.08
CA VAL A 55 -18.60 -35.39 2.04
C VAL A 55 -19.06 -36.84 1.76
N GLY A 56 -19.57 -37.52 2.79
CA GLY A 56 -20.13 -38.88 2.68
C GLY A 56 -21.56 -38.96 2.15
N SER A 57 -22.21 -37.88 1.71
CA SER A 57 -23.64 -37.89 1.35
C SER A 57 -23.92 -37.10 0.07
N GLY A 58 -24.85 -37.60 -0.75
CA GLY A 58 -25.54 -36.80 -1.77
C GLY A 58 -24.69 -36.24 -2.92
N ALA A 59 -23.44 -36.68 -3.08
CA ALA A 59 -22.54 -36.30 -4.17
C ALA A 59 -22.40 -34.77 -4.38
N GLY A 60 -22.28 -34.00 -3.30
CA GLY A 60 -22.12 -32.54 -3.36
C GLY A 60 -20.71 -32.05 -3.77
N CYS A 61 -19.75 -32.96 -3.93
CA CYS A 61 -18.37 -32.60 -4.26
C CYS A 61 -18.20 -32.48 -5.79
N VAL A 62 -17.68 -31.35 -6.28
CA VAL A 62 -17.42 -31.11 -7.71
C VAL A 62 -15.93 -31.17 -8.00
N SER A 63 -15.54 -31.83 -9.08
CA SER A 63 -14.17 -31.82 -9.60
C SER A 63 -13.89 -30.49 -10.29
N ASP A 64 -13.59 -29.44 -9.51
CA ASP A 64 -13.26 -28.11 -10.02
C ASP A 64 -11.90 -28.11 -10.76
N PRO A 65 -11.88 -27.86 -12.09
CA PRO A 65 -10.65 -27.88 -12.89
C PRO A 65 -9.92 -26.53 -12.91
N ARG A 66 -10.51 -25.48 -12.31
CA ARG A 66 -9.99 -24.12 -12.36
C ARG A 66 -8.72 -23.88 -11.53
N PRO A 67 -8.46 -24.58 -10.41
CA PRO A 67 -7.20 -24.45 -9.70
C PRO A 67 -6.04 -25.03 -10.54
N VAL A 68 -5.17 -24.17 -11.06
CA VAL A 68 -3.93 -24.55 -11.77
C VAL A 68 -2.75 -24.15 -10.89
N GLY A 69 -1.97 -25.13 -10.40
CA GLY A 69 -0.81 -24.90 -9.52
C GLY A 69 -1.06 -25.28 -8.05
N PRO A 70 -0.21 -24.82 -7.10
CA PRO A 70 -0.36 -25.13 -5.68
C PRO A 70 -1.69 -24.58 -5.14
N ILE A 71 -2.60 -25.49 -4.82
CA ILE A 71 -3.98 -25.21 -4.39
C ILE A 71 -4.03 -24.52 -3.00
N PHE A 72 -2.91 -24.55 -2.26
CA PHE A 72 -2.80 -24.13 -0.87
C PHE A 72 -1.63 -23.15 -0.66
N GLY A 73 -1.80 -21.91 -1.14
CA GLY A 73 -0.95 -20.80 -0.70
C GLY A 73 -1.38 -20.33 0.69
N LYS A 74 -0.46 -20.27 1.65
CA LYS A 74 -0.71 -19.60 2.94
C LYS A 74 -0.79 -18.09 2.67
N TYR A 75 -1.89 -17.43 3.04
CA TYR A 75 -2.14 -16.00 2.79
C TYR A 75 -2.27 -15.60 1.30
N ALA A 76 -2.86 -16.44 0.45
CA ALA A 76 -3.12 -16.06 -0.93
C ALA A 76 -4.08 -14.84 -1.02
N VAL A 77 -3.71 -13.84 -1.82
CA VAL A 77 -4.56 -12.69 -2.16
C VAL A 77 -5.04 -12.87 -3.59
N THR A 78 -6.36 -12.96 -3.79
CA THR A 78 -6.98 -13.13 -5.11
C THR A 78 -7.03 -11.78 -5.83
N PRO A 79 -6.61 -11.66 -7.10
CA PRO A 79 -6.81 -10.45 -7.88
C PRO A 79 -8.30 -10.06 -7.95
N TRP A 80 -8.61 -8.76 -7.94
CA TRP A 80 -9.98 -8.25 -7.92
C TRP A 80 -10.93 -8.84 -8.97
N HIS A 81 -10.41 -9.04 -10.17
CA HIS A 81 -11.17 -9.48 -11.34
C HIS A 81 -11.22 -11.00 -11.49
N GLU A 82 -10.57 -11.73 -10.58
CA GLU A 82 -10.50 -13.18 -10.62
C GLU A 82 -11.48 -13.82 -9.64
N ASN A 83 -11.82 -15.08 -9.91
CA ASN A 83 -12.66 -15.86 -9.02
C ASN A 83 -11.87 -16.28 -7.77
N ALA A 84 -12.41 -15.98 -6.59
CA ALA A 84 -11.83 -16.45 -5.33
C ALA A 84 -11.85 -17.99 -5.25
N GLY A 85 -10.82 -18.57 -4.62
CA GLY A 85 -10.73 -20.02 -4.38
C GLY A 85 -11.79 -20.56 -3.41
N THR A 86 -11.72 -21.85 -3.10
CA THR A 86 -12.65 -22.48 -2.14
C THR A 86 -12.38 -22.01 -0.70
N VAL A 87 -13.44 -21.65 0.03
CA VAL A 87 -13.36 -21.38 1.48
C VAL A 87 -13.16 -22.71 2.21
N ILE A 88 -12.07 -22.82 2.98
CA ILE A 88 -11.79 -24.00 3.82
C ILE A 88 -11.66 -23.57 5.28
N SER A 89 -11.80 -24.53 6.22
CA SER A 89 -11.87 -24.25 7.65
C SER A 89 -10.54 -23.79 8.29
N GLY A 90 -9.41 -23.86 7.57
CA GLY A 90 -8.08 -23.58 8.13
C GLY A 90 -7.73 -22.10 8.07
N ALA A 91 -7.54 -21.46 9.23
CA ALA A 91 -7.44 -20.00 9.46
C ALA A 91 -6.44 -19.16 8.62
N VAL A 92 -5.72 -19.76 7.68
CA VAL A 92 -4.67 -19.12 6.86
C VAL A 92 -4.50 -19.72 5.45
N GLN A 93 -5.40 -20.61 5.01
CA GLN A 93 -5.33 -21.32 3.72
C GLN A 93 -6.65 -21.19 2.94
N GLY A 94 -6.63 -20.75 1.67
CA GLY A 94 -7.83 -20.62 0.83
C GLY A 94 -8.23 -19.17 0.55
N ALA A 95 -9.48 -18.94 0.15
CA ALA A 95 -10.00 -17.63 -0.28
C ALA A 95 -10.23 -16.64 0.88
N TYR A 96 -9.14 -16.12 1.45
CA TYR A 96 -9.19 -15.20 2.59
C TYR A 96 -9.08 -13.72 2.22
N ALA A 97 -8.42 -13.38 1.12
CA ALA A 97 -8.17 -12.00 0.75
C ALA A 97 -8.41 -11.78 -0.75
N VAL A 98 -8.97 -10.62 -1.08
CA VAL A 98 -9.12 -10.11 -2.45
C VAL A 98 -8.38 -8.78 -2.52
N ALA A 99 -7.58 -8.58 -3.57
CA ALA A 99 -6.88 -7.33 -3.84
C ALA A 99 -7.87 -6.27 -4.34
N ASP A 100 -8.67 -5.68 -3.44
CA ASP A 100 -9.63 -4.64 -3.79
C ASP A 100 -8.94 -3.35 -4.26
N PRO A 101 -9.09 -2.95 -5.54
CA PRO A 101 -8.49 -1.75 -6.09
C PRO A 101 -9.33 -0.52 -5.76
N ARG A 102 -10.45 -0.70 -5.06
CA ARG A 102 -11.36 0.34 -4.63
C ARG A 102 -11.25 0.44 -3.11
N PRO A 103 -10.37 1.30 -2.58
CA PRO A 103 -10.22 1.43 -1.13
C PRO A 103 -11.46 2.07 -0.45
N GLY A 104 -12.58 2.27 -1.16
CA GLY A 104 -13.75 3.01 -0.66
C GLY A 104 -13.48 4.50 -0.45
N LEU A 105 -12.34 5.00 -0.93
CA LEU A 105 -11.86 6.39 -0.76
C LEU A 105 -12.30 7.33 -1.91
N GLN A 106 -13.28 6.94 -2.73
CA GLN A 106 -13.84 7.84 -3.76
C GLN A 106 -14.98 8.67 -3.15
N ARG A 107 -14.70 9.94 -2.85
CA ARG A 107 -15.64 10.92 -2.30
C ARG A 107 -15.54 12.25 -3.05
N GLU A 108 -16.65 12.97 -3.15
CA GLU A 108 -16.77 14.18 -3.97
C GLU A 108 -16.65 15.47 -3.14
N ARG A 109 -16.51 16.61 -3.82
CA ARG A 109 -16.36 17.93 -3.22
C ARG A 109 -17.60 18.29 -2.36
N GLY A 110 -17.45 18.27 -1.04
CA GLY A 110 -18.52 18.60 -0.08
C GLY A 110 -18.64 17.64 1.11
N ASP A 111 -17.98 16.48 1.05
CA ASP A 111 -17.90 15.54 2.17
C ASP A 111 -17.06 16.06 3.35
N HIS A 112 -17.42 15.66 4.58
CA HIS A 112 -16.79 16.13 5.83
C HIS A 112 -15.29 15.75 5.92
N TYR A 113 -14.45 16.78 6.09
CA TYR A 113 -13.02 16.80 6.47
C TYR A 113 -12.04 15.81 5.78
N LEU A 114 -11.61 16.21 4.57
CA LEU A 114 -10.24 16.32 4.02
C LEU A 114 -9.15 15.29 4.41
N THR A 115 -8.78 14.48 3.39
CA THR A 115 -7.47 13.81 3.17
C THR A 115 -6.96 12.94 4.30
N ALA A 116 -7.46 11.73 4.40
CA ALA A 116 -6.70 10.76 5.17
C ALA A 116 -5.42 10.33 4.42
N GLY A 117 -5.38 10.49 3.07
CA GLY A 117 -4.18 10.36 2.25
C GLY A 117 -3.33 9.16 2.65
N HIS A 118 -4.00 8.09 3.11
CA HIS A 118 -3.38 7.04 3.89
C HIS A 118 -2.40 6.33 2.96
N TYR A 119 -1.14 6.24 3.35
CA TYR A 119 -0.08 5.73 2.49
C TYR A 119 0.13 6.55 1.21
N GLY A 120 -0.10 7.86 1.31
CA GLY A 120 0.10 8.81 0.22
C GLY A 120 1.59 8.92 -0.15
N VAL A 121 1.84 8.91 -1.45
CA VAL A 121 3.19 9.06 -2.02
C VAL A 121 3.22 10.32 -2.88
N VAL A 122 4.13 11.24 -2.56
CA VAL A 122 4.40 12.46 -3.32
C VAL A 122 5.27 12.10 -4.53
N GLN A 123 4.91 12.59 -5.72
CA GLN A 123 5.76 12.44 -6.90
C GLN A 123 7.04 13.26 -6.75
N TRP A 124 8.17 12.74 -7.23
CA TRP A 124 9.48 13.36 -7.08
C TRP A 124 9.54 14.87 -7.42
N ALA A 125 8.95 15.27 -8.55
CA ALA A 125 8.98 16.65 -9.02
C ALA A 125 7.84 17.53 -8.47
N SER A 126 6.97 16.98 -7.63
CA SER A 126 5.83 17.70 -7.07
C SER A 126 6.19 18.39 -5.76
N PRO A 127 5.59 19.55 -5.45
CA PRO A 127 5.68 20.14 -4.13
C PRO A 127 5.17 19.17 -3.06
N SER A 128 5.84 19.16 -1.89
CA SER A 128 5.35 18.43 -0.73
C SER A 128 4.14 19.14 -0.11
N GLY A 129 3.34 18.38 0.66
CA GLY A 129 2.41 18.97 1.61
C GLY A 129 3.13 19.63 2.78
N ALA A 130 2.35 20.08 3.78
CA ALA A 130 2.91 20.57 5.03
C ALA A 130 3.70 19.47 5.74
N VAL A 131 4.92 19.79 6.19
CA VAL A 131 5.71 18.92 7.07
C VAL A 131 5.11 18.99 8.46
N THR A 132 4.58 17.86 8.96
CA THR A 132 3.92 17.81 10.28
C THR A 132 4.69 16.94 11.27
N ALA A 133 4.66 17.32 12.54
CA ALA A 133 5.31 16.57 13.61
C ALA A 133 4.74 15.16 13.81
N SER A 134 3.46 14.96 13.45
CA SER A 134 2.77 13.68 13.53
C SER A 134 2.78 12.89 12.21
N SER A 135 3.53 13.33 11.20
CA SER A 135 3.56 12.66 9.90
C SER A 135 4.09 11.23 10.04
N GLY A 136 3.29 10.27 9.58
CA GLY A 136 3.59 8.85 9.49
C GLY A 136 3.33 8.32 8.08
N HIS A 137 3.72 7.07 7.84
CA HIS A 137 3.50 6.43 6.54
C HIS A 137 2.02 6.18 6.24
N ASP A 138 1.18 6.09 7.26
CA ASP A 138 -0.22 5.66 7.17
C ASP A 138 -1.21 6.80 7.32
N ASN A 139 -0.77 8.03 7.61
CA ASN A 139 -1.66 9.13 7.98
C ASN A 139 -1.54 10.38 7.08
N GLY A 140 -0.95 10.22 5.89
CA GLY A 140 -0.88 11.27 4.89
C GLY A 140 0.18 10.99 3.83
N TYR A 141 0.60 12.07 3.16
CA TYR A 141 1.61 12.05 2.09
C TYR A 141 3.04 12.13 2.65
N GLY A 142 3.35 11.29 3.64
CA GLY A 142 4.66 11.23 4.31
C GLY A 142 5.74 10.47 3.54
N SER A 143 5.45 10.03 2.31
CA SER A 143 6.35 9.27 1.45
C SER A 143 6.58 9.96 0.11
N VAL A 144 7.69 9.64 -0.55
CA VAL A 144 8.09 10.15 -1.86
C VAL A 144 8.38 9.00 -2.83
N ALA A 145 8.03 9.19 -4.10
CA ALA A 145 8.35 8.30 -5.21
C ALA A 145 9.76 8.62 -5.72
N ASP A 146 10.77 8.00 -5.10
CA ASP A 146 12.18 8.22 -5.41
C ASP A 146 12.57 7.51 -6.74
N PRO A 147 13.05 8.25 -7.76
CA PRO A 147 13.42 7.68 -9.05
C PRO A 147 14.74 6.88 -9.00
N MET A 148 15.50 6.98 -7.91
CA MET A 148 16.85 6.40 -7.77
C MET A 148 16.84 4.88 -7.51
N VAL A 149 15.75 4.17 -7.85
CA VAL A 149 15.58 2.74 -7.58
C VAL A 149 16.67 1.88 -8.23
N ASP A 150 17.16 2.26 -9.41
CA ASP A 150 18.20 1.52 -10.13
C ASP A 150 19.62 1.79 -9.59
N THR A 151 19.77 2.78 -8.70
CA THR A 151 21.04 3.12 -8.02
C THR A 151 21.10 2.63 -6.57
N LEU A 152 20.08 1.88 -6.12
CA LEU A 152 20.09 1.27 -4.80
C LEU A 152 21.29 0.33 -4.63
N PRO A 153 21.88 0.24 -3.43
CA PRO A 153 22.95 -0.72 -3.15
C PRO A 153 22.56 -2.14 -3.55
N VAL A 154 23.53 -2.95 -3.97
CA VAL A 154 23.23 -4.37 -4.26
C VAL A 154 22.80 -5.08 -2.97
N ALA A 155 22.10 -6.22 -3.09
CA ALA A 155 21.50 -6.93 -1.94
C ALA A 155 22.49 -7.23 -0.78
N ASN A 156 23.77 -7.36 -1.11
CA ASN A 156 24.89 -7.67 -0.23
C ASN A 156 25.63 -6.43 0.31
N GLU A 157 25.19 -5.22 -0.01
CA GLU A 157 25.72 -3.94 0.48
C GLU A 157 24.74 -3.27 1.47
N ASN A 158 24.26 -4.03 2.47
CA ASN A 158 23.30 -3.56 3.49
C ASN A 158 21.99 -3.00 2.90
N LEU A 159 21.59 -3.45 1.72
CA LEU A 159 20.30 -3.09 1.15
C LEU A 159 19.17 -3.64 2.03
N VAL A 160 18.30 -2.76 2.51
CA VAL A 160 17.02 -3.15 3.11
C VAL A 160 16.10 -3.60 1.99
N ALA A 161 15.31 -4.65 2.18
CA ALA A 161 14.38 -5.12 1.17
C ALA A 161 13.47 -3.98 0.66
N VAL A 162 13.60 -3.63 -0.62
CA VAL A 162 12.82 -2.57 -1.27
C VAL A 162 11.77 -3.19 -2.17
N ILE A 163 10.52 -2.74 -2.01
CA ILE A 163 9.44 -3.04 -2.96
C ILE A 163 9.52 -1.97 -4.07
N ARG A 164 9.88 -2.40 -5.29
CA ARG A 164 9.79 -1.54 -6.48
C ARG A 164 8.33 -1.36 -6.85
N ALA A 165 7.88 -0.12 -6.93
CA ALA A 165 6.54 0.19 -7.37
C ALA A 165 6.37 -0.06 -8.88
N LEU A 166 5.13 -0.28 -9.32
CA LEU A 166 4.83 -0.53 -10.73
C LEU A 166 5.14 0.67 -11.64
N ASP A 167 5.21 1.88 -11.07
CA ASP A 167 5.62 3.10 -11.76
C ASP A 167 7.14 3.21 -11.97
N GLY A 168 7.90 2.19 -11.55
CA GLY A 168 9.34 2.13 -11.73
C GLY A 168 10.12 2.94 -10.71
N THR A 169 9.49 3.47 -9.66
CA THR A 169 10.14 4.22 -8.57
C THR A 169 10.21 3.42 -7.27
N TRP A 170 10.93 3.96 -6.28
CA TRP A 170 10.94 3.49 -4.91
C TRP A 170 10.07 4.39 -4.04
N HIS A 171 8.93 3.87 -3.56
CA HIS A 171 8.08 4.60 -2.62
C HIS A 171 8.64 4.44 -1.21
N ARG A 172 9.19 5.53 -0.65
CA ARG A 172 9.80 5.53 0.69
C ARG A 172 9.36 6.71 1.55
N PRO A 173 9.37 6.59 2.89
CA PRO A 173 9.20 7.74 3.75
C PRO A 173 10.24 8.83 3.48
N PHE A 174 9.87 10.09 3.67
CA PHE A 174 10.85 11.18 3.73
C PHE A 174 11.82 10.95 4.88
N THR A 175 13.11 11.07 4.60
CA THR A 175 14.18 11.08 5.59
C THR A 175 14.12 12.35 6.43
N THR A 176 14.76 12.33 7.60
CA THR A 176 14.78 13.47 8.52
C THR A 176 15.52 14.68 7.91
N LEU A 177 16.57 14.44 7.11
CA LEU A 177 17.25 15.49 6.34
C LEU A 177 16.32 16.13 5.30
N GLU A 178 15.60 15.33 4.52
CA GLU A 178 14.65 15.85 3.53
C GLU A 178 13.55 16.69 4.17
N LEU A 179 13.00 16.27 5.31
CA LEU A 179 12.02 17.07 6.03
C LEU A 179 12.60 18.39 6.55
N ALA A 180 13.84 18.38 7.03
CA ALA A 180 14.53 19.60 7.46
C ALA A 180 14.79 20.55 6.28
N ALA A 181 15.21 20.01 5.13
CA ALA A 181 15.43 20.77 3.90
C ALA A 181 14.11 21.35 3.36
N LEU A 182 13.02 20.59 3.37
CA LEU A 182 11.68 21.08 2.99
C LEU A 182 11.20 22.22 3.89
N GLN A 183 11.58 22.21 5.17
CA GLN A 183 11.33 23.31 6.10
C GLN A 183 12.30 24.49 5.94
N GLY A 184 13.32 24.38 5.07
CA GLY A 184 14.36 25.40 4.88
C GLY A 184 15.30 25.56 6.07
N LEU A 185 15.46 24.51 6.89
CA LEU A 185 16.37 24.50 8.04
C LEU A 185 17.82 24.24 7.66
N VAL A 186 18.05 23.55 6.54
CA VAL A 186 19.37 23.16 6.04
C VAL A 186 19.31 23.04 4.51
N ASP A 187 20.43 23.31 3.84
CA ASP A 187 20.57 22.98 2.43
C ASP A 187 20.74 21.45 2.28
N PRO A 188 20.04 20.78 1.34
CA PRO A 188 20.20 19.34 1.13
C PRO A 188 21.65 18.90 0.82
N GLU A 189 22.52 19.80 0.36
CA GLU A 189 23.95 19.51 0.11
C GLU A 189 24.82 19.64 1.37
N GLU A 190 24.28 20.16 2.47
CA GLU A 190 24.99 20.37 3.73
C GLU A 190 24.80 19.23 4.74
N GLN A 191 25.77 19.12 5.65
CA GLN A 191 25.67 18.18 6.76
C GLN A 191 24.74 18.73 7.84
N LEU A 192 23.68 17.99 8.16
CA LEU A 192 22.78 18.28 9.27
C LEU A 192 23.21 17.54 10.54
N GLU A 193 23.51 18.29 11.60
CA GLU A 193 23.74 17.74 12.95
C GLU A 193 22.64 18.21 13.90
N LEU A 194 21.96 17.27 14.56
CA LEU A 194 20.84 17.55 15.45
C LEU A 194 21.14 17.03 16.86
N ASP A 195 20.89 17.87 17.86
CA ASP A 195 21.07 17.50 19.27
C ASP A 195 20.03 16.46 19.73
N GLY A 196 20.46 15.51 20.56
CA GLY A 196 19.67 14.38 21.08
C GLY A 196 19.98 13.04 20.42
N LEU A 197 19.21 12.00 20.77
CA LEU A 197 19.43 10.61 20.30
C LEU A 197 18.19 9.98 19.66
N SER A 198 17.11 10.75 19.50
CA SER A 198 15.82 10.24 19.04
C SER A 198 15.41 10.88 17.72
N ASP A 199 15.35 10.06 16.67
CA ASP A 199 14.88 10.49 15.35
C ASP A 199 13.43 10.99 15.38
N SER A 200 12.56 10.35 16.16
CA SER A 200 11.19 10.82 16.33
C SER A 200 11.15 12.22 16.98
N GLY A 201 12.02 12.47 17.97
CA GLY A 201 12.14 13.79 18.61
C GLY A 201 12.77 14.85 17.71
N TRP A 202 13.62 14.47 16.75
CA TRP A 202 14.10 15.36 15.70
C TRP A 202 12.97 15.75 14.74
N ARG A 203 12.23 14.76 14.23
CA ARG A 203 11.13 14.98 13.28
C ARG A 203 9.99 15.79 13.89
N GLU A 204 9.67 15.56 15.17
CA GLU A 204 8.70 16.36 15.90
C GLU A 204 9.12 17.84 15.95
N ARG A 205 10.38 18.14 16.29
CA ARG A 205 10.91 19.52 16.31
C ARG A 205 10.89 20.15 14.92
N ILE A 206 11.29 19.42 13.88
CA ILE A 206 11.26 19.90 12.49
C ILE A 206 9.82 20.21 12.05
N GLY A 207 8.87 19.31 12.33
CA GLY A 207 7.47 19.51 11.97
C GLY A 207 6.77 20.61 12.76
N ASN A 208 7.18 20.88 13.99
CA ASN A 208 6.66 21.97 14.82
C ASN A 208 7.33 23.33 14.53
N ALA A 209 8.45 23.35 13.81
CA ALA A 209 9.19 24.57 13.52
C ALA A 209 8.44 25.47 12.54
N VAL A 210 8.60 26.78 12.71
CA VAL A 210 8.28 27.75 11.67
C VAL A 210 9.42 27.74 10.64
N PRO A 211 9.14 27.57 9.34
CA PRO A 211 10.18 27.61 8.31
C PRO A 211 11.02 28.89 8.42
N PRO A 212 12.37 28.83 8.48
CA PRO A 212 13.21 30.02 8.59
C PRO A 212 12.96 31.09 7.52
N PRO A 213 12.71 30.74 6.23
CA PRO A 213 12.37 31.75 5.22
C PRO A 213 11.09 32.52 5.57
N ALA A 214 10.08 31.84 6.13
CA ALA A 214 8.84 32.47 6.58
C ALA A 214 9.07 33.34 7.84
N ALA A 215 9.84 32.83 8.80
CA ALA A 215 10.21 33.57 10.00
C ALA A 215 11.00 34.86 9.67
N GLN A 216 11.92 34.79 8.70
CA GLN A 216 12.68 35.94 8.23
C GLN A 216 11.78 36.99 7.56
N ALA A 217 10.82 36.57 6.73
CA ALA A 217 9.87 37.50 6.12
C ALA A 217 9.01 38.23 7.18
N ILE A 218 8.52 37.50 8.18
CA ILE A 218 7.76 38.06 9.31
C ILE A 218 8.63 39.04 10.09
N ALA A 219 9.84 38.63 10.46
CA ALA A 219 10.78 39.46 11.22
C ALA A 219 11.21 40.72 10.45
N GLY A 220 11.34 40.64 9.12
CA GLY A 220 11.63 41.79 8.27
C GLY A 220 10.54 42.86 8.33
N VAL A 221 9.27 42.45 8.30
CA VAL A 221 8.12 43.36 8.47
C VAL A 221 8.10 43.96 9.87
N MET A 222 8.35 43.15 10.91
CA MET A 222 8.46 43.64 12.29
C MET A 222 9.57 44.67 12.42
N GLY A 223 10.77 44.40 11.89
CA GLY A 223 11.92 45.30 11.92
C GLY A 223 11.66 46.62 11.20
N LYS A 224 11.07 46.58 10.00
CA LYS A 224 10.64 47.79 9.28
C LYS A 224 9.67 48.63 10.11
N THR A 225 8.71 47.97 10.77
CA THR A 225 7.70 48.65 11.61
C THR A 225 8.35 49.34 12.81
N LEU A 226 9.29 48.68 13.48
CA LEU A 226 10.02 49.26 14.62
C LEU A 226 10.88 50.47 14.20
N LEU A 227 11.54 50.39 13.04
CA LEU A 227 12.35 51.49 12.52
C LEU A 227 11.51 52.71 12.14
N LEU A 228 10.35 52.50 11.51
CA LEU A 228 9.41 53.59 11.20
C LEU A 228 8.87 54.26 12.47
N ALA A 229 8.45 53.45 13.44
CA ALA A 229 7.99 53.99 14.73
C ALA A 229 9.10 54.81 15.42
N TRP A 230 10.35 54.36 15.35
CA TRP A 230 11.49 55.08 15.91
C TRP A 230 11.78 56.40 15.19
N SER A 231 11.59 56.46 13.87
CA SER A 231 11.71 57.71 13.09
C SER A 231 10.53 58.67 13.25
N GLY A 232 9.55 58.34 14.10
CA GLY A 232 8.35 59.14 14.33
C GLY A 232 7.26 58.95 13.26
N GLU A 233 7.44 58.00 12.35
CA GLU A 233 6.42 57.65 11.36
C GLU A 233 5.33 56.81 12.01
N THR A 234 4.08 57.28 11.89
CA THR A 234 2.91 56.61 12.51
C THR A 234 2.14 55.75 11.51
N PHE A 235 2.39 55.94 10.22
CA PHE A 235 1.74 55.22 9.13
C PHE A 235 2.64 55.23 7.89
N ALA A 236 2.68 54.11 7.18
CA ALA A 236 3.40 54.00 5.91
C ALA A 236 2.55 53.24 4.89
N LEU A 237 2.46 53.78 3.68
CA LEU A 237 1.93 53.08 2.51
C LEU A 237 3.10 52.53 1.70
N ASP A 238 2.99 51.28 1.31
CA ASP A 238 4.01 50.59 0.53
C ASP A 238 3.35 49.74 -0.54
N SER A 239 3.98 49.69 -1.71
CA SER A 239 3.57 48.83 -2.84
C SER A 239 4.27 47.47 -2.82
N THR A 240 5.04 47.16 -1.76
CA THR A 240 5.65 45.84 -1.60
C THR A 240 4.59 44.73 -1.74
N PRO A 241 4.80 43.76 -2.64
CA PRO A 241 3.86 42.67 -2.83
C PRO A 241 3.61 41.92 -1.52
N ILE A 242 2.37 41.45 -1.32
CA ILE A 242 2.03 40.58 -0.19
C ILE A 242 2.97 39.36 -0.21
N TRP A 243 3.77 39.21 0.84
CA TRP A 243 4.85 38.23 0.95
C TRP A 243 4.36 36.77 1.07
N VAL A 244 3.05 36.56 1.24
CA VAL A 244 2.37 35.24 1.22
C VAL A 244 1.65 34.95 -0.10
N ARG A 245 1.95 35.65 -1.20
CA ARG A 245 1.32 35.34 -2.49
C ARG A 245 1.90 34.06 -3.11
N PRO A 246 1.06 33.11 -3.55
CA PRO A 246 1.50 32.08 -4.47
C PRO A 246 2.01 32.78 -5.73
N VAL A 247 3.29 32.58 -6.07
CA VAL A 247 3.88 33.10 -7.32
C VAL A 247 3.37 32.24 -8.48
N ALA A 248 2.09 32.34 -8.80
CA ALA A 248 1.47 31.74 -10.00
C ALA A 248 1.20 32.77 -11.11
N VAL A 249 1.64 34.03 -10.93
CA VAL A 249 1.39 35.13 -11.89
C VAL A 249 2.59 35.42 -12.80
N ALA A 250 3.72 34.72 -12.66
CA ALA A 250 4.91 35.00 -13.46
C ALA A 250 4.82 34.59 -14.95
N LEU A 251 3.77 33.90 -15.39
CA LEU A 251 3.64 33.39 -16.77
C LEU A 251 2.61 34.11 -17.66
N SER A 252 1.81 35.05 -17.17
CA SER A 252 0.79 35.74 -17.98
C SER A 252 1.19 37.13 -18.50
N VAL A 253 2.35 37.66 -18.09
CA VAL A 253 2.79 39.03 -18.50
C VAL A 253 3.85 39.03 -19.61
N ALA A 254 4.46 37.89 -19.94
CA ALA A 254 5.50 37.82 -20.98
C ALA A 254 4.98 37.60 -22.42
N GLN A 255 3.66 37.58 -22.67
CA GLN A 255 3.09 37.28 -24.00
C GLN A 255 2.49 38.48 -24.73
N ARG A 256 2.80 39.72 -24.34
CA ARG A 256 2.51 40.93 -25.12
C ARG A 256 3.81 41.65 -25.49
N GLY A 257 4.45 41.19 -26.56
CA GLY A 257 5.65 41.86 -27.07
C GLY A 257 6.37 41.14 -28.21
N ALA A 258 5.64 40.63 -29.22
CA ALA A 258 6.26 40.22 -30.47
C ALA A 258 5.30 40.43 -31.64
N THR A 259 5.18 41.68 -32.08
CA THR A 259 4.67 42.05 -33.41
C THR A 259 5.27 43.40 -33.79
N SER A 260 6.26 43.39 -34.69
CA SER A 260 6.56 44.40 -35.71
C SER A 260 7.55 43.76 -36.68
#